data_AF-A0A7S2GIY9-F1
#
_entry.id   AF-A0A7S2GIY9-F1
#
_cell.length_a   1.000
_cell.length_b   1.000
_cell.length_c   1.000
_cell.angle_alpha   90.00
_cell.angle_beta   90.00
_cell.angle_gamma   90.00
#
_symmetry.space_group_name_H-M   'P 1'
#
loop_
_entity.id
_entity.type
_entity.pdbx_description
1 polymer ?
#
loop_
_entity_poly.entity_id
_entity_poly.type
_entity_poly.pdbx_seq_one_letter_code
_entity_poly.pdbx_strand_id
1 'polypeptide(L)'
;MRTSQPDVLSRASAACGFGVGHYAALCAADVLTLEDGLRLIQTESEAVEACEARQHLQLDCIGLDRLEVVRLCAQAIGAVGDGEVCEVEREHFNNGMTISGTEEAVWCFKALADAAGA
;
A
#
# COMPACT_ATOMS: atom_id res chain seq x y z
N MET A 1 7.50 -23.43 -11.60
CA MET A 1 6.65 -22.89 -12.68
C MET A 1 7.41 -22.76 -14.00
N ARG A 2 8.50 -21.97 -14.09
CA ARG A 2 9.37 -21.90 -15.29
C ARG A 2 9.86 -23.25 -15.79
N THR A 3 10.40 -24.08 -14.89
CA THR A 3 10.94 -25.40 -15.24
C THR A 3 9.88 -26.49 -15.35
N SER A 4 8.72 -26.30 -14.71
CA SER A 4 7.71 -27.34 -14.54
C SER A 4 6.49 -27.19 -15.44
N GLN A 5 6.20 -25.99 -15.94
CA GLN A 5 5.01 -25.68 -16.76
C GLN A 5 5.28 -24.52 -17.76
N PRO A 6 6.19 -24.72 -18.74
CA PRO A 6 6.58 -23.65 -19.68
C PRO A 6 5.43 -23.16 -20.57
N ASP A 7 4.50 -24.04 -20.95
CA ASP A 7 3.33 -23.71 -21.79
C ASP A 7 2.30 -22.80 -21.09
N VAL A 8 2.33 -22.75 -19.75
CA VAL A 8 1.49 -21.85 -18.98
C VAL A 8 2.04 -20.42 -19.05
N LEU A 9 3.35 -20.27 -19.02
CA LEU A 9 4.02 -18.97 -19.08
C LEU A 9 4.00 -18.38 -20.49
N SER A 10 4.15 -19.21 -21.53
CA SER A 10 4.12 -18.73 -22.93
C SER A 10 2.77 -18.12 -23.34
N ARG A 11 1.72 -18.39 -22.57
CA ARG A 11 0.38 -17.83 -22.78
C ARG A 11 0.10 -16.58 -21.94
N ALA A 12 0.99 -16.18 -21.04
CA ALA A 12 0.80 -14.98 -20.25
C ALA A 12 1.04 -13.73 -21.12
N SER A 13 0.06 -12.84 -21.21
CA SER A 13 0.19 -11.58 -21.96
C SER A 13 0.68 -10.42 -21.11
N ALA A 14 0.61 -10.54 -19.78
CA ALA A 14 1.05 -9.54 -18.82
C ALA A 14 1.42 -10.19 -17.49
N ALA A 15 2.29 -9.53 -16.73
CA ALA A 15 2.57 -9.83 -15.34
C ALA A 15 2.40 -8.54 -14.53
N CYS A 16 1.81 -8.65 -13.34
CA CYS A 16 1.68 -7.54 -12.40
C CYS A 16 1.97 -8.02 -10.99
N GLY A 17 2.39 -7.09 -10.14
CA GLY A 17 2.59 -7.31 -8.72
C GLY A 17 2.43 -6.00 -7.97
N PHE A 18 2.03 -6.10 -6.71
CA PHE A 18 1.76 -4.96 -5.83
C PHE A 18 2.88 -4.80 -4.80
N GLY A 19 3.23 -3.56 -4.44
CA GLY A 19 4.39 -3.24 -3.62
C GLY A 19 5.65 -3.88 -4.20
N VAL A 20 6.47 -4.52 -3.36
CA VAL A 20 7.67 -5.26 -3.79
C VAL A 20 7.39 -6.34 -4.86
N GLY A 21 6.15 -6.80 -4.99
CA GLY A 21 5.74 -7.75 -6.03
C GLY A 21 5.91 -7.22 -7.45
N HIS A 22 5.95 -5.90 -7.66
CA HIS A 22 6.19 -5.34 -9.00
C HIS A 22 7.59 -5.69 -9.54
N TYR A 23 8.61 -5.86 -8.68
CA TYR A 23 9.94 -6.32 -9.08
C TYR A 23 9.90 -7.77 -9.51
N ALA A 24 9.13 -8.61 -8.80
CA ALA A 24 8.93 -10.00 -9.20
C ALA A 24 8.22 -10.10 -10.56
N ALA A 25 7.26 -9.21 -10.84
CA ALA A 25 6.61 -9.12 -12.15
C ALA A 25 7.59 -8.71 -13.25
N LEU A 26 8.45 -7.72 -12.99
CA LEU A 26 9.52 -7.31 -13.92
C LEU A 26 10.56 -8.42 -14.15
N CYS A 27 10.92 -9.17 -13.11
CA CYS A 27 11.79 -10.35 -13.24
C CYS A 27 11.13 -11.46 -14.05
N ALA A 28 9.82 -11.69 -13.86
CA ALA A 28 9.07 -12.68 -14.62
C ALA A 28 8.92 -12.30 -16.10
N ALA A 29 8.91 -11.00 -16.41
CA ALA A 29 8.89 -10.44 -17.76
C ALA A 29 10.29 -10.29 -18.39
N ASP A 30 11.34 -10.81 -17.74
CA ASP A 30 12.74 -10.71 -18.18
C ASP A 30 13.26 -9.27 -18.38
N VAL A 31 12.62 -8.29 -17.72
CA VAL A 31 13.06 -6.88 -17.73
C VAL A 31 14.20 -6.66 -16.74
N LEU A 32 14.16 -7.36 -15.60
CA LEU A 32 15.19 -7.35 -14.57
C LEU A 32 15.70 -8.77 -14.30
N THR A 33 16.97 -8.88 -13.89
CA THR A 33 17.44 -10.09 -13.21
C THR A 33 16.90 -10.14 -11.79
N LEU A 34 16.88 -11.32 -11.17
CA LEU A 34 16.49 -11.46 -9.77
C LEU A 34 17.42 -10.64 -8.86
N GLU A 35 18.71 -10.66 -9.17
CA GLU A 35 19.75 -9.95 -8.44
C GLU A 35 19.54 -8.43 -8.51
N ASP A 36 19.24 -7.89 -9.69
CA ASP A 36 18.94 -6.46 -9.85
C ASP A 36 17.64 -6.07 -9.15
N GLY A 37 16.61 -6.92 -9.26
CA GLY A 37 15.34 -6.72 -8.54
C GLY A 37 15.55 -6.64 -7.02
N LEU A 38 16.35 -7.54 -6.45
CA LEU A 38 16.66 -7.54 -5.02
C LEU A 38 17.47 -6.31 -4.58
N ARG A 39 18.41 -5.85 -5.41
CA ARG A 39 19.16 -4.62 -5.12
C ARG A 39 18.25 -3.38 -5.10
N LEU A 40 17.31 -3.29 -6.03
CA LEU A 40 16.34 -2.20 -6.06
C LEU A 40 15.43 -2.22 -4.83
N ILE A 41 14.93 -3.39 -4.44
CA ILE A 41 14.14 -3.56 -3.21
C ILE A 41 14.92 -3.07 -1.98
N GLN A 42 16.20 -3.45 -1.89
CA GLN A 42 17.05 -3.03 -0.78
C GLN A 42 17.21 -1.50 -0.75
N THR A 43 17.56 -0.88 -1.88
CA THR A 43 17.73 0.57 -1.96
C THR A 43 16.43 1.32 -1.65
N GLU A 44 15.29 0.82 -2.12
CA GLU A 44 13.99 1.40 -1.79
C GLU A 44 13.70 1.31 -0.29
N SER A 45 13.95 0.16 0.32
CA SER A 45 13.73 -0.07 1.75
C SER A 45 14.62 0.83 2.61
N GLU A 46 15.90 0.98 2.26
CA GLU A 46 16.84 1.89 2.93
C GLU A 46 16.41 3.36 2.77
N ALA A 47 15.86 3.74 1.62
CA ALA A 47 15.33 5.08 1.41
C ALA A 47 14.07 5.37 2.24
N VAL A 48 13.17 4.39 2.36
CA VAL A 48 11.97 4.49 3.20
C VAL A 48 12.36 4.62 4.67
N GLU A 49 13.25 3.75 5.16
CA GLU A 49 13.76 3.80 6.54
C GLU A 49 14.43 5.15 6.86
N ALA A 50 15.19 5.71 5.91
CA ALA A 50 15.81 7.03 6.07
C ALA A 50 14.80 8.19 6.16
N CYS A 51 13.57 8.00 5.67
CA CYS A 51 12.50 9.00 5.72
C CYS A 51 11.65 8.93 7.00
N GLU A 52 11.81 7.91 7.85
CA GLU A 52 11.03 7.72 9.08
C GLU A 52 11.48 8.68 10.20
N ALA A 53 11.20 9.97 10.03
CA ALA A 53 11.42 10.98 11.07
C ALA A 53 10.36 10.95 12.18
N ARG A 54 9.23 10.29 11.94
CA ARG A 54 8.07 10.16 12.85
C ARG A 54 7.40 8.80 12.62
N GLN A 55 6.78 8.26 13.68
CA GLN A 55 6.00 7.02 13.56
C GLN A 55 4.83 7.24 12.61
N HIS A 56 4.85 6.49 11.52
CA HIS A 56 3.84 6.47 10.49
C HIS A 56 3.15 5.11 10.49
N LEU A 57 1.87 5.07 10.15
CA LEU A 57 1.09 3.85 10.06
C LEU A 57 0.31 3.83 8.76
N GLN A 58 0.21 2.64 8.18
CA GLN A 58 -0.59 2.38 6.99
C GLN A 58 -1.57 1.24 7.30
N LEU A 59 -2.84 1.41 6.92
CA LEU A 59 -3.86 0.37 6.98
C LEU A 59 -4.68 0.34 5.68
N ASP A 60 -5.28 -0.80 5.38
CA ASP A 60 -6.25 -0.92 4.30
C ASP A 60 -7.67 -0.85 4.87
N CYS A 61 -8.49 0.03 4.32
CA CYS A 61 -9.91 0.18 4.59
C CYS A 61 -10.71 -0.39 3.42
N ILE A 62 -11.60 -1.33 3.71
CA ILE A 62 -12.43 -2.02 2.72
C ILE A 62 -13.90 -1.84 3.08
N GLY A 63 -14.77 -1.64 2.09
CA GLY A 63 -16.22 -1.65 2.26
C GLY A 63 -16.87 -0.27 2.34
N LEU A 64 -16.13 0.76 2.76
CA LEU A 64 -16.61 2.13 2.79
C LEU A 64 -16.38 2.86 1.47
N ASP A 65 -17.25 3.82 1.16
CA ASP A 65 -17.07 4.67 -0.01
C ASP A 65 -15.97 5.72 0.22
N ARG A 66 -15.39 6.22 -0.87
CA ARG A 66 -14.29 7.17 -0.84
C ARG A 66 -14.62 8.47 -0.10
N LEU A 67 -15.83 9.01 -0.26
CA LEU A 67 -16.21 10.27 0.38
C LEU A 67 -16.35 10.07 1.89
N GLU A 68 -16.91 8.94 2.31
CA GLU A 68 -16.97 8.54 3.70
C GLU A 68 -15.57 8.39 4.31
N VAL A 69 -14.69 7.65 3.65
CA VAL A 69 -13.30 7.49 4.11
C VAL A 69 -12.57 8.82 4.25
N VAL A 70 -12.66 9.70 3.25
CA VAL A 70 -12.06 11.05 3.33
C VAL A 70 -12.65 11.86 4.49
N ARG A 71 -13.95 11.74 4.75
CA ARG A 71 -14.60 12.38 5.91
C ARG A 71 -14.05 11.83 7.23
N LEU A 72 -13.87 10.51 7.34
CA LEU A 72 -13.33 9.87 8.54
C LEU A 72 -11.86 10.25 8.78
N CYS A 73 -11.05 10.37 7.72
CA CYS A 73 -9.69 10.90 7.80
C CYS A 73 -9.65 12.31 8.38
N ALA A 74 -10.50 13.22 7.88
CA ALA A 74 -10.60 14.58 8.41
C ALA A 74 -11.08 14.61 9.88
N GLN A 75 -12.02 13.73 10.25
CA GLN A 75 -12.47 13.59 11.64
C GLN A 75 -11.35 13.08 12.56
N ALA A 76 -10.56 12.11 12.10
CA ALA A 76 -9.44 11.58 12.85
C ALA A 76 -8.39 12.66 13.14
N ILE A 77 -8.00 13.44 12.13
CA ILE A 77 -7.07 14.57 12.31
C ILE A 77 -7.63 15.57 13.33
N GLY A 78 -8.89 15.99 13.17
CA GLY A 78 -9.53 16.95 14.08
C GLY A 78 -9.70 16.44 15.52
N ALA A 79 -9.75 15.13 15.73
CA ALA A 79 -9.84 14.53 17.05
C ALA A 79 -8.48 14.41 17.76
N VAL A 80 -7.38 14.22 17.01
CA VAL A 80 -6.04 14.08 17.58
C VAL A 80 -5.37 15.44 17.79
N GLY A 81 -5.34 16.30 16.76
CA GLY A 81 -4.81 17.66 16.87
C GLY A 81 -4.06 18.17 15.65
N ASP A 82 -3.54 19.38 15.77
CA ASP A 82 -2.81 20.06 14.70
C ASP A 82 -1.47 19.39 14.40
N GLY A 83 -1.14 19.23 13.11
CA GLY A 83 0.11 18.63 12.65
C GLY A 83 0.06 17.11 12.43
N GLU A 84 -1.10 16.50 12.69
CA GLU A 84 -1.37 15.10 12.41
C GLU A 84 -1.78 14.89 10.95
N VAL A 85 -1.48 13.70 10.42
CA VAL A 85 -1.77 13.34 9.02
C VAL A 85 -2.59 12.06 9.01
N CYS A 86 -3.67 12.04 8.23
CA CYS A 86 -4.42 10.83 7.92
C CYS A 86 -5.08 11.04 6.57
N GLU A 87 -4.66 10.30 5.56
CA GLU A 87 -5.07 10.53 4.17
C GLU A 87 -5.26 9.22 3.42
N VAL A 88 -6.07 9.27 2.36
CA VAL A 88 -6.15 8.17 1.40
C VAL A 88 -4.91 8.22 0.53
N GLU A 89 -4.00 7.28 0.76
CA GLU A 89 -2.76 7.17 -0.01
C GLU A 89 -3.00 6.53 -1.38
N ARG A 90 -3.83 5.49 -1.41
CA ARG A 90 -4.02 4.69 -2.61
C ARG A 90 -5.43 4.13 -2.70
N GLU A 91 -5.94 4.06 -3.92
CA GLU A 91 -7.18 3.35 -4.26
C GLU A 91 -6.80 2.07 -5.01
N HIS A 92 -7.16 0.90 -4.47
CA HIS A 92 -6.87 -0.39 -5.09
C HIS A 92 -7.99 -0.84 -6.02
N PHE A 93 -9.24 -0.71 -5.54
CA PHE A 93 -10.47 -1.08 -6.23
C PHE A 93 -11.65 -0.33 -5.62
N ASN A 94 -12.86 -0.52 -6.16
CA ASN A 94 -14.06 0.12 -5.61
C ASN A 94 -14.23 -0.23 -4.12
N ASN A 95 -14.21 0.79 -3.28
CA ASN A 95 -14.30 0.67 -1.82
C ASN A 95 -13.13 -0.12 -1.19
N GLY A 96 -11.96 -0.14 -1.83
CA GLY A 96 -10.72 -0.71 -1.26
C GLY A 96 -9.60 0.32 -1.35
N MET A 97 -9.22 0.88 -0.20
CA MET A 97 -8.31 2.01 -0.11
C MET A 97 -7.24 1.78 0.95
N THR A 98 -6.02 2.26 0.69
CA THR A 98 -4.98 2.39 1.72
C THR A 98 -5.07 3.76 2.36
N ILE A 99 -5.08 3.77 3.68
CA ILE A 99 -5.02 4.96 4.53
C ILE A 99 -3.67 4.99 5.20
N SER A 100 -3.02 6.15 5.15
CA SER A 100 -1.73 6.32 5.78
C SER A 100 -1.60 7.68 6.43
N GLY A 101 -0.69 7.77 7.39
CA GLY A 101 -0.59 8.95 8.22
C GLY A 101 0.20 8.75 9.50
N THR A 102 0.14 9.73 10.38
CA THR A 102 0.72 9.62 11.72
C THR A 102 0.01 8.51 12.49
N GLU A 103 0.78 7.76 13.30
CA GLU A 103 0.28 6.57 13.98
C GLU A 103 -0.99 6.86 14.80
N GLU A 104 -1.02 7.94 15.57
CA GLU A 104 -2.18 8.32 16.40
C GLU A 104 -3.42 8.61 15.56
N ALA A 105 -3.29 9.36 14.47
CA ALA A 105 -4.41 9.70 13.59
C ALA A 105 -4.94 8.49 12.84
N VAL A 106 -4.07 7.59 12.40
CA VAL A 106 -4.48 6.36 11.69
C VAL A 106 -5.17 5.38 12.64
N TRP A 107 -4.74 5.27 13.91
CA TRP A 107 -5.49 4.51 14.92
C TRP A 107 -6.86 5.14 15.24
N CYS A 108 -6.92 6.48 15.31
CA CYS A 108 -8.20 7.19 15.47
C CYS A 108 -9.13 6.91 14.28
N PHE A 109 -8.62 7.01 13.05
CA PHE A 109 -9.34 6.64 11.84
C PHE A 109 -9.89 5.21 11.92
N LYS A 110 -9.06 4.24 12.35
CA LYS A 110 -9.49 2.84 12.46
C LYS A 110 -10.72 2.72 13.37
N ALA A 111 -10.71 3.34 14.54
CA ALA A 111 -11.84 3.28 15.46
C ALA A 111 -13.13 3.88 14.84
N LEU A 112 -12.99 4.97 14.08
CA LEU A 112 -14.10 5.59 13.36
C LEU A 112 -14.62 4.70 12.21
N ALA A 113 -13.71 4.07 11.46
CA ALA A 113 -14.03 3.18 10.35
C ALA A 113 -14.73 1.90 10.82
N ASP A 114 -14.23 1.28 11.89
CA ASP A 114 -14.87 0.12 12.53
C ASP A 114 -16.31 0.46 12.96
N ALA A 115 -16.52 1.66 13.53
CA ALA A 115 -17.85 2.13 13.94
C ALA A 115 -18.78 2.45 12.76
N ALA A 116 -18.22 2.80 11.60
CA ALA A 116 -18.95 3.03 10.36
C ALA A 116 -19.24 1.75 9.57
N GLY A 117 -18.68 0.60 9.98
CA GLY A 117 -18.94 -0.71 9.37
C GLY A 117 -17.93 -1.14 8.31
N ALA A 118 -16.70 -0.61 8.37
CA ALA A 118 -15.55 -1.18 7.65
C ALA A 118 -15.11 -2.53 8.22
#